data_AF-A0A8T2QS67-F1
#
_entry.id   AF-A0A8T2QS67-F1
#
_cell.length_a   1.000
_cell.length_b   1.000
_cell.length_c   1.000
_cell.angle_alpha   90.00
_cell.angle_beta   90.00
_cell.angle_gamma   90.00
#
_symmetry.space_group_name_H-M   'P 1'
#
loop_
_entity.id
_entity.type
_entity.pdbx_description
1 polymer ?
#
loop_
_entity_poly.entity_id
_entity_poly.type
_entity_poly.pdbx_seq_one_letter_code
_entity_poly.pdbx_strand_id
1 'polypeptide(L)'
;MECLFGFTKHGKRCLRDQKIRKAIEAIDELIIEKFCGNYSLSLCKWTGPKQLTVFEIAQFVEHSELDKVLGIDSENFKLVKEEGQDAAIKRLNTRKNSQGLLELYCPIQLVEYYKPYRCRAWEWMLSYRNILLISCPLVFLAVVILSKAYLKQKISKRAEQLYIQVCQTLEAKSQNNMTGGETWVVASHLRDHLLTLNERKNGTVWYKVEQMVRRDSRIDQYPKLVKGESKVVWEWQV
;
A
#
# COMPACT_ATOMS: atom_id res chain seq x y z
N MET A 1 56.73 -27.98 -9.79
CA MET A 1 55.34 -28.36 -10.12
C MET A 1 54.47 -27.14 -9.95
N GLU A 2 53.95 -26.65 -11.08
CA GLU A 2 52.87 -25.67 -11.12
C GLU A 2 51.55 -26.42 -11.09
N CYS A 3 50.54 -25.83 -10.46
CA CYS A 3 49.21 -26.43 -10.36
C CYS A 3 48.43 -26.23 -11.66
N LEU A 4 47.51 -27.14 -11.97
CA LEU A 4 46.58 -26.98 -13.09
C LEU A 4 45.69 -25.74 -12.89
N PHE A 5 45.23 -25.16 -13.99
CA PHE A 5 44.22 -24.09 -13.98
C PHE A 5 43.03 -24.49 -13.11
N GLY A 6 42.55 -23.58 -12.25
CA GLY A 6 41.55 -23.93 -11.24
C GLY A 6 42.09 -24.19 -9.83
N PHE A 7 43.41 -24.40 -9.67
CA PHE A 7 44.00 -24.87 -8.42
C PHE A 7 45.13 -23.96 -7.91
N THR A 8 45.06 -23.60 -6.63
CA THR A 8 46.11 -22.88 -5.92
C THR A 8 47.03 -23.85 -5.17
N LYS A 9 48.33 -23.52 -5.15
CA LYS A 9 49.34 -24.35 -4.50
C LYS A 9 49.29 -24.16 -2.98
N HIS A 10 48.99 -25.22 -2.25
CA HIS A 10 49.05 -25.30 -0.80
C HIS A 10 50.12 -26.32 -0.38
N GLY A 11 51.34 -25.83 -0.12
CA GLY A 11 52.49 -26.67 0.19
C GLY A 11 52.93 -27.55 -0.99
N LYS A 12 52.79 -28.87 -0.85
CA LYS A 12 53.07 -29.86 -1.91
C LYS A 12 51.83 -30.32 -2.68
N ARG A 13 50.64 -29.80 -2.34
CA ARG A 13 49.37 -30.18 -2.96
C ARG A 13 48.76 -28.99 -3.69
N CYS A 14 48.00 -29.27 -4.73
CA CYS A 14 47.18 -28.28 -5.43
C CYS A 14 45.74 -28.43 -4.92
N LEU A 15 45.16 -27.35 -4.39
CA LEU A 15 43.78 -27.31 -3.89
C LEU A 15 42.95 -26.41 -4.80
N ARG A 16 41.67 -26.75 -5.00
CA ARG A 16 40.77 -25.95 -5.84
C ARG A 16 40.61 -24.56 -5.22
N ASP A 17 40.77 -23.52 -6.02
CA ASP A 17 40.66 -22.14 -5.54
C ASP A 17 39.22 -21.86 -5.07
N GLN A 18 39.10 -21.32 -3.86
CA GLN A 18 37.81 -20.91 -3.31
C GLN A 18 37.15 -19.80 -4.16
N LYS A 19 37.93 -18.92 -4.77
CA LYS A 19 37.42 -17.89 -5.69
C LYS A 19 36.77 -18.52 -6.92
N ILE A 20 37.41 -19.54 -7.48
CA ILE A 20 36.92 -20.28 -8.66
C ILE A 20 35.65 -21.06 -8.31
N ARG A 21 35.60 -21.70 -7.13
CA ARG A 21 34.37 -22.35 -6.66
C ARG A 21 33.21 -21.36 -6.49
N LYS A 22 33.44 -20.23 -5.82
CA LYS A 22 32.40 -19.19 -5.65
C LYS A 22 31.93 -18.61 -6.97
N ALA A 23 32.85 -18.46 -7.93
CA ALA A 23 32.50 -18.01 -9.26
C ALA A 23 31.63 -19.02 -10.01
N ILE A 24 31.94 -20.31 -9.94
CA ILE A 24 31.10 -21.38 -10.52
C ILE A 24 29.69 -21.33 -9.92
N GLU A 25 29.59 -21.21 -8.58
CA GLU A 25 28.32 -21.08 -7.87
C GLU A 25 27.54 -19.82 -8.31
N ALA A 26 28.23 -18.70 -8.50
CA ALA A 26 27.60 -17.46 -8.96
C ALA A 26 27.09 -17.54 -10.41
N ILE A 27 27.83 -18.19 -11.32
CA ILE A 27 27.37 -18.43 -12.69
C ILE A 27 26.12 -19.33 -12.68
N ASP A 28 26.14 -20.41 -11.91
CA ASP A 28 24.99 -21.31 -11.75
C ASP A 28 23.75 -20.54 -11.28
N GLU A 29 23.86 -19.80 -10.17
CA GLU A 29 22.74 -19.03 -9.64
C GLU A 29 22.20 -17.97 -10.61
N LEU A 30 23.08 -17.24 -11.31
CA LEU A 30 22.67 -16.23 -12.29
C LEU A 30 21.92 -16.83 -13.47
N ILE A 31 22.39 -17.97 -13.98
CA ILE A 31 21.70 -18.73 -15.03
C ILE A 31 20.31 -19.12 -14.52
N ILE A 32 20.24 -19.80 -13.38
CA ILE A 32 18.98 -20.29 -12.81
C ILE A 32 18.00 -19.14 -12.54
N GLU A 33 18.43 -18.06 -11.91
CA GLU A 33 17.60 -16.89 -11.62
C GLU A 33 17.02 -16.29 -12.90
N LYS A 34 17.87 -16.06 -13.91
CA LYS A 34 17.43 -15.44 -15.16
C LYS A 34 16.42 -16.33 -15.89
N PHE A 35 16.70 -17.62 -15.99
CA PHE A 35 15.86 -18.54 -16.75
C PHE A 35 14.58 -18.91 -16.00
N CYS A 36 14.67 -19.34 -14.74
CA CYS A 36 13.49 -19.66 -13.93
C CYS A 36 12.64 -18.43 -13.63
N GLY A 37 13.25 -17.25 -13.47
CA GLY A 37 12.54 -15.97 -13.36
C GLY A 37 11.73 -15.65 -14.61
N ASN A 38 12.34 -15.71 -15.80
CA ASN A 38 11.64 -15.48 -17.06
C ASN A 38 10.58 -16.55 -17.34
N TYR A 39 10.87 -17.81 -17.03
CA TYR A 39 9.93 -18.92 -17.15
C TYR A 39 8.70 -18.70 -16.26
N SER A 40 8.91 -18.35 -14.99
CA SER A 40 7.81 -18.05 -14.07
C SER A 40 6.96 -16.88 -14.56
N LEU A 41 7.57 -15.82 -15.09
CA LEU A 41 6.86 -14.68 -15.68
C LEU A 41 6.01 -15.06 -16.89
N SER A 42 6.49 -15.98 -17.72
CA SER A 42 5.73 -16.45 -18.90
C SER A 42 4.45 -17.18 -18.49
N LEU A 43 4.52 -18.06 -17.48
CA LEU A 43 3.36 -18.77 -16.92
C LEU A 43 2.29 -17.79 -16.40
N CYS A 44 2.71 -16.66 -15.85
CA CYS A 44 1.81 -15.64 -15.32
C CYS A 44 1.01 -14.88 -16.38
N LYS A 45 1.55 -14.77 -17.60
CA LYS A 45 0.92 -14.02 -18.70
C LYS A 45 0.09 -14.89 -19.65
N TRP A 46 -0.07 -16.18 -19.34
CA TRP A 46 -0.66 -17.20 -20.24
C TRP A 46 0.06 -17.35 -21.58
N THR A 47 1.22 -16.72 -21.73
CA THR A 47 2.19 -17.05 -22.76
C THR A 47 2.82 -18.37 -22.36
N GLY A 48 2.61 -19.42 -23.16
CA GLY A 48 3.23 -20.72 -22.91
C GLY A 48 4.73 -20.58 -22.62
N PRO A 49 5.29 -21.49 -21.80
CA PRO A 49 6.67 -21.38 -21.36
C PRO A 49 7.60 -21.26 -22.57
N LYS A 50 8.48 -20.25 -22.57
CA LYS A 50 9.53 -20.18 -23.58
C LYS A 50 10.44 -21.39 -23.35
N GLN A 51 10.45 -22.31 -24.31
CA GLN A 51 11.36 -23.45 -24.33
C GLN A 51 12.76 -22.94 -24.66
N LEU A 52 13.78 -23.45 -23.97
CA LEU A 52 15.15 -23.10 -24.27
C LEU A 52 16.04 -24.32 -24.52
N THR A 53 17.06 -24.11 -25.36
CA THR A 53 18.08 -25.11 -25.68
C THR A 53 19.38 -24.82 -24.93
N VAL A 54 20.24 -25.84 -24.81
CA VAL A 54 21.60 -25.70 -24.24
C VAL A 54 22.40 -24.59 -24.95
N PHE A 55 22.19 -24.41 -26.25
CA PHE A 55 22.84 -23.37 -27.04
C PHE A 55 22.50 -21.95 -26.57
N GLU A 56 21.25 -21.68 -26.19
CA GLU A 56 20.83 -20.36 -25.72
C GLU A 56 21.42 -20.00 -24.35
N ILE A 57 21.63 -21.01 -23.48
CA ILE A 57 22.37 -20.81 -22.22
C ILE A 57 23.82 -20.45 -22.52
N ALA A 58 24.46 -21.17 -23.45
CA ALA A 58 25.83 -20.90 -23.85
C ALA A 58 25.99 -19.47 -24.40
N GLN A 59 25.06 -19.03 -25.25
CA GLN A 59 25.04 -17.69 -25.80
C GLN A 59 24.82 -16.61 -24.73
N PHE A 60 23.94 -16.84 -23.76
CA PHE A 60 23.70 -15.90 -22.65
C PHE A 60 24.97 -15.65 -21.84
N VAL A 61 25.69 -16.70 -21.46
CA VAL A 61 26.94 -16.58 -20.67
C VAL A 61 28.07 -15.97 -21.50
N GLU A 62 28.05 -16.15 -22.82
CA GLU A 62 29.06 -15.56 -23.71
C GLU A 62 28.87 -14.07 -23.94
N HIS A 63 27.62 -13.59 -23.96
CA HIS A 63 27.31 -12.17 -24.18
C HIS A 63 27.34 -11.34 -22.89
N SER A 64 27.54 -11.98 -21.74
CA SER A 64 27.52 -11.32 -20.45
C SER A 64 28.96 -11.14 -19.95
N GLU A 65 29.32 -9.93 -19.53
CA GLU A 65 30.65 -9.55 -19.05
C GLU A 65 30.96 -10.13 -17.65
N LEU A 66 30.69 -11.43 -17.43
CA LEU A 66 30.86 -12.09 -16.13
C LEU A 66 32.32 -12.17 -15.70
N ASP A 67 33.26 -12.17 -16.63
CA ASP A 67 34.70 -12.14 -16.36
C ASP A 67 35.08 -10.90 -15.54
N LYS A 68 34.55 -9.72 -15.93
CA LYS A 68 34.75 -8.45 -15.23
C LYS A 68 34.01 -8.41 -13.89
N VAL A 69 32.79 -8.94 -13.84
CA VAL A 69 31.95 -8.93 -12.63
C VAL A 69 32.51 -9.87 -11.55
N LEU A 70 33.03 -11.02 -11.95
CA LEU A 70 33.55 -12.03 -11.03
C LEU A 70 35.03 -11.84 -10.70
N GLY A 71 35.74 -10.97 -11.43
CA GLY A 71 37.15 -10.64 -11.21
C GLY A 71 38.07 -11.85 -11.41
N ILE A 72 37.81 -12.63 -12.46
CA ILE A 72 38.55 -13.86 -12.79
C ILE A 72 39.41 -13.63 -14.02
N ASP A 73 40.66 -14.08 -13.96
CA ASP A 73 41.59 -14.04 -15.08
C ASP A 73 41.03 -14.82 -16.28
N SER A 74 41.29 -14.33 -17.49
CA SER A 74 40.77 -14.91 -18.75
C SER A 74 41.08 -16.42 -18.91
N GLU A 75 42.21 -16.87 -18.36
CA GLU A 75 42.64 -18.28 -18.40
C GLU A 75 41.76 -19.19 -17.53
N ASN A 76 41.35 -18.74 -16.34
CA ASN A 76 40.46 -19.49 -15.45
C ASN A 76 38.99 -19.31 -15.82
N PHE A 77 38.64 -18.24 -16.54
CA PHE A 77 37.26 -17.94 -16.92
C PHE A 77 36.64 -19.04 -17.79
N LYS A 78 37.40 -19.64 -18.73
CA LYS A 78 36.88 -20.72 -19.57
C LYS A 78 36.44 -21.94 -18.74
N LEU A 79 37.26 -22.35 -17.78
CA LEU A 79 36.95 -23.46 -16.87
C LEU A 79 35.72 -23.15 -16.01
N VAL A 80 35.68 -21.96 -15.42
CA VAL A 80 34.55 -21.49 -14.59
C VAL A 80 33.26 -21.44 -15.39
N LYS A 81 33.33 -20.98 -16.64
CA LYS A 81 32.19 -20.94 -17.57
C LYS A 81 31.65 -22.34 -17.86
N GLU A 82 32.51 -23.27 -18.27
CA GLU A 82 32.09 -24.64 -18.62
C GLU A 82 31.52 -25.38 -17.40
N GLU A 83 32.20 -25.33 -16.24
CA GLU A 83 31.72 -25.98 -15.02
C GLU A 83 30.44 -25.31 -14.48
N GLY A 84 30.33 -23.98 -14.56
CA GLY A 84 29.13 -23.24 -14.13
C GLY A 84 27.90 -23.54 -14.99
N GLN A 85 28.09 -23.64 -16.30
CA GLN A 85 27.02 -24.05 -17.22
C GLN A 85 26.55 -25.48 -16.95
N ASP A 86 27.48 -26.42 -16.78
CA ASP A 86 27.14 -27.81 -16.49
C ASP A 86 26.42 -27.97 -15.15
N ALA A 87 26.84 -27.22 -14.11
CA ALA A 87 26.17 -27.16 -12.82
C ALA A 87 24.71 -26.67 -12.96
N ALA A 88 24.48 -25.61 -13.74
CA ALA A 88 23.13 -25.10 -13.98
C ALA A 88 22.26 -26.06 -14.78
N ILE A 89 22.81 -26.67 -15.83
CA ILE A 89 22.10 -27.67 -16.64
C ILE A 89 21.67 -28.85 -15.79
N LYS A 90 22.49 -29.30 -14.82
CA LYS A 90 22.16 -30.37 -13.88
C LYS A 90 21.00 -30.03 -12.93
N ARG A 91 20.79 -28.74 -12.61
CA ARG A 91 19.68 -28.28 -11.77
C ARG A 91 18.38 -28.07 -12.55
N LEU A 92 18.48 -27.92 -13.87
CA LEU A 92 17.34 -27.84 -14.77
C LEU A 92 16.90 -29.24 -15.18
N ASN A 93 15.61 -29.39 -15.46
CA ASN A 93 15.15 -30.63 -16.03
C ASN A 93 15.33 -30.60 -17.54
N THR A 94 15.57 -31.78 -18.13
CA THR A 94 15.81 -31.95 -19.57
C THR A 94 14.71 -32.78 -20.21
N ARG A 95 14.32 -32.42 -21.43
CA ARG A 95 13.40 -33.18 -22.27
C ARG A 95 13.96 -33.22 -23.70
N LYS A 96 13.84 -34.35 -24.39
CA LYS A 96 14.13 -34.39 -25.84
C LYS A 96 12.90 -33.96 -26.62
N ASN A 97 13.05 -32.99 -27.52
CA ASN A 97 11.99 -32.62 -28.46
C ASN A 97 11.90 -33.66 -29.60
N SER A 98 10.86 -33.56 -30.43
CA SER A 98 10.62 -34.36 -31.63
C SER A 98 11.79 -34.33 -32.63
N GLN A 99 12.60 -33.26 -32.61
CA GLN A 99 13.81 -33.11 -33.42
C GLN A 99 15.07 -33.71 -32.77
N GLY A 100 14.95 -34.37 -31.61
CA GLY A 100 16.07 -34.94 -30.86
C GLY A 100 16.92 -33.94 -30.06
N LEU A 101 16.58 -32.64 -30.13
CA LEU A 101 17.25 -31.57 -29.36
C LEU A 101 16.87 -31.63 -27.87
N LEU A 102 17.84 -31.35 -27.01
CA LEU A 102 17.65 -31.23 -25.56
C LEU A 102 17.04 -29.86 -25.22
N GLU A 103 15.78 -29.89 -24.79
CA GLU A 103 15.06 -28.77 -24.21
C GLU A 103 15.22 -28.75 -22.69
N LEU A 104 15.42 -27.55 -22.15
CA LEU A 104 15.57 -27.32 -20.72
C LEU A 104 14.30 -26.68 -20.17
N TYR A 105 13.84 -27.19 -19.03
CA TYR A 105 12.71 -26.62 -18.29
C TYR A 105 13.05 -26.44 -16.81
N CYS A 106 12.52 -25.35 -16.24
CA CYS A 106 12.71 -25.07 -14.83
C CYS A 106 11.80 -26.00 -14.00
N PRO A 107 12.31 -26.69 -12.96
CA PRO A 107 11.49 -27.53 -12.08
C PRO A 107 10.51 -26.66 -11.27
N ILE A 108 9.34 -27.22 -10.96
CA ILE A 108 8.22 -26.51 -10.31
C ILE A 108 8.65 -25.82 -9.01
N GLN A 109 9.53 -26.46 -8.23
CA GLN A 109 10.08 -25.91 -6.98
C GLN A 109 10.83 -24.59 -7.19
N LEU A 110 11.68 -24.52 -8.24
CA LEU A 110 12.40 -23.30 -8.59
C LEU A 110 11.45 -22.26 -9.21
N VAL A 111 10.46 -22.70 -9.99
CA VAL A 111 9.43 -21.80 -10.55
C VAL A 111 8.65 -21.10 -9.46
N GLU A 112 8.25 -21.80 -8.38
CA GLU A 112 7.54 -21.21 -7.25
C GLU A 112 8.39 -20.20 -6.48
N TYR A 113 9.70 -20.47 -6.35
CA TYR A 113 10.65 -19.59 -5.68
C TYR A 113 10.84 -18.28 -6.45
N TYR A 114 11.05 -18.35 -7.77
CA TYR A 114 11.26 -17.18 -8.63
C TYR A 114 9.95 -16.51 -9.08
N LYS A 115 8.79 -17.03 -8.66
CA LYS A 115 7.49 -16.47 -9.06
C LYS A 115 7.29 -15.06 -8.51
N PRO A 116 7.02 -14.06 -9.36
CA PRO A 116 6.84 -12.70 -8.89
C PRO A 116 5.58 -12.55 -8.03
N TYR A 117 5.65 -11.73 -6.99
CA TYR A 117 4.53 -11.48 -6.06
C TYR A 117 3.24 -11.07 -6.77
N ARG A 118 3.34 -10.26 -7.83
CA ARG A 118 2.18 -9.83 -8.62
C ARG A 118 1.42 -10.99 -9.22
N CYS A 119 2.13 -12.00 -9.71
CA CYS A 119 1.53 -13.19 -10.30
C CYS A 119 0.85 -14.07 -9.25
N ARG A 120 1.51 -14.25 -8.10
CA ARG A 120 0.91 -14.96 -6.96
C ARG A 120 -0.35 -14.26 -6.48
N ALA A 121 -0.32 -12.93 -6.38
CA ALA A 121 -1.49 -12.13 -6.01
C ALA A 121 -2.61 -12.24 -7.05
N TRP A 122 -2.27 -12.27 -8.34
CA TRP A 122 -3.25 -12.43 -9.42
C TRP A 122 -3.92 -13.81 -9.39
N GLU A 123 -3.14 -14.88 -9.28
CA GLU A 123 -3.68 -16.24 -9.12
C GLU A 123 -4.57 -16.35 -7.88
N TRP A 124 -4.13 -15.74 -6.77
CA TRP A 124 -4.93 -15.68 -5.56
C TRP A 124 -6.24 -14.90 -5.79
N MET A 125 -6.19 -13.72 -6.41
CA MET A 125 -7.39 -12.94 -6.75
C MET A 125 -8.35 -13.72 -7.64
N LEU A 126 -7.85 -14.50 -8.61
CA LEU A 126 -8.67 -15.35 -9.45
C LEU A 126 -9.27 -16.53 -8.67
N SER A 127 -8.49 -17.16 -7.80
CA SER A 127 -8.94 -18.29 -6.98
C SER A 127 -10.05 -17.88 -6.00
N TYR A 128 -9.93 -16.70 -5.39
CA TYR A 128 -10.89 -16.15 -4.44
C TYR A 128 -11.89 -15.16 -5.06
N ARG A 129 -12.03 -15.15 -6.39
CA ARG A 129 -12.86 -14.18 -7.13
C ARG A 129 -14.29 -14.07 -6.59
N ASN A 130 -14.95 -15.19 -6.35
CA ASN A 130 -16.35 -15.19 -5.90
C ASN A 130 -16.49 -14.61 -4.47
N ILE A 131 -15.53 -14.90 -3.60
CA ILE A 131 -15.50 -14.37 -2.23
C ILE A 131 -15.25 -12.87 -2.25
N LEU A 132 -14.30 -12.40 -3.07
CA LEU A 132 -14.01 -10.98 -3.23
C LEU A 132 -15.21 -10.20 -3.80
N LEU A 133 -15.92 -10.76 -4.77
CA LEU A 133 -17.11 -10.14 -5.36
C LEU A 133 -18.24 -9.92 -4.34
N ILE A 134 -18.41 -10.82 -3.38
CA ILE A 134 -19.46 -10.72 -2.35
C ILE A 134 -18.99 -9.88 -1.16
N SER A 135 -17.77 -10.10 -0.68
CA SER A 135 -17.27 -9.44 0.54
C SER A 135 -16.96 -7.95 0.33
N CYS A 136 -16.41 -7.56 -0.82
CA CYS A 136 -16.04 -6.18 -1.11
C CYS A 136 -17.22 -5.18 -0.99
N PRO A 137 -18.40 -5.41 -1.62
CA PRO A 137 -19.53 -4.49 -1.49
C PRO A 137 -20.09 -4.46 -0.05
N LEU A 138 -20.07 -5.59 0.67
CA LEU A 138 -20.53 -5.63 2.07
C LEU A 138 -19.64 -4.78 2.98
N VAL A 139 -18.31 -4.91 2.83
CA VAL A 139 -17.34 -4.11 3.59
C VAL A 139 -17.49 -2.63 3.23
N PHE A 140 -17.60 -2.31 1.94
CA PHE A 140 -17.78 -0.92 1.50
C PHE A 140 -19.05 -0.31 2.08
N LEU A 141 -20.18 -1.03 2.04
CA LEU A 141 -21.44 -0.58 2.62
C LEU A 141 -21.32 -0.35 4.14
N ALA A 142 -20.68 -1.27 4.86
CA ALA A 142 -20.45 -1.14 6.29
C ALA A 142 -19.61 0.11 6.62
N VAL A 143 -18.52 0.35 5.88
CA VAL A 143 -17.67 1.53 6.05
C VAL A 143 -18.46 2.82 5.81
N VAL A 144 -19.31 2.88 4.79
CA VAL A 144 -20.16 4.04 4.50
C VAL A 144 -21.15 4.30 5.64
N ILE A 145 -21.81 3.26 6.16
CA ILE A 145 -22.77 3.38 7.27
C ILE A 145 -22.06 3.89 8.53
N LEU A 146 -20.92 3.28 8.89
CA LEU A 146 -20.13 3.68 10.05
C LEU A 146 -19.62 5.11 9.93
N SER A 147 -19.14 5.51 8.74
CA SER A 147 -18.67 6.88 8.49
C SER A 147 -19.79 7.90 8.65
N LYS A 148 -21.00 7.60 8.15
CA LYS A 148 -22.18 8.46 8.32
C LYS A 148 -22.60 8.55 9.80
N ALA A 149 -22.60 7.42 10.51
CA ALA A 149 -22.92 7.39 11.93
C ALA A 149 -21.92 8.21 12.77
N TYR A 150 -20.63 8.04 12.50
CA TYR A 150 -19.56 8.79 13.14
C TYR A 150 -19.69 10.31 12.88
N LEU A 151 -19.92 10.70 11.63
CA LEU A 151 -20.13 12.11 11.28
C LEU A 151 -21.34 12.70 12.01
N LYS A 152 -22.46 11.96 12.05
CA LYS A 152 -23.67 12.37 12.78
C LYS A 152 -23.40 12.56 14.27
N GLN A 153 -22.68 11.62 14.89
CA GLN A 153 -22.30 11.73 16.31
C GLN A 153 -21.39 12.93 16.55
N LYS A 154 -20.39 13.14 15.69
CA LYS A 154 -19.48 14.30 15.79
C LYS A 154 -20.23 15.63 15.71
N ILE A 155 -21.17 15.75 14.77
CA ILE A 155 -22.02 16.95 14.65
C ILE A 155 -22.90 17.12 15.90
N SER A 156 -23.51 16.04 16.42
CA SER A 156 -24.34 16.12 17.63
C SER A 156 -23.55 16.62 18.84
N LYS A 157 -22.39 15.99 19.11
CA LYS A 157 -21.52 16.38 20.23
C LYS A 157 -21.07 17.83 20.13
N ARG A 158 -20.69 18.27 18.92
CA ARG A 158 -20.29 19.66 18.67
C ARG A 158 -21.46 20.63 18.87
N ALA A 159 -22.65 20.27 18.39
CA ALA A 159 -23.85 21.08 18.59
C ALA A 159 -24.23 21.18 20.07
N GLU A 160 -24.13 20.10 20.84
CA GLU A 160 -24.37 20.10 22.30
C GLU A 160 -23.40 21.05 23.02
N GLN A 161 -22.11 21.02 22.69
CA GLN A 161 -21.12 21.95 23.25
C GLN A 161 -21.46 23.41 22.97
N LEU A 162 -21.83 23.73 21.72
CA LEU A 162 -22.21 25.09 21.32
C LEU A 162 -23.51 25.53 22.00
N TYR A 163 -24.48 24.63 22.12
CA TYR A 163 -25.74 24.90 22.80
C TYR A 163 -25.50 25.23 24.29
N ILE A 164 -24.62 24.51 24.98
CA ILE A 164 -24.23 24.84 26.36
C ILE A 164 -23.60 26.24 26.44
N GLN A 165 -22.70 26.58 25.51
CA GLN A 165 -22.09 27.92 25.45
C GLN A 165 -23.12 29.02 25.20
N VAL A 166 -24.11 28.77 24.34
CA VAL A 166 -25.24 29.69 24.12
C VAL A 166 -26.03 29.89 25.41
N CYS A 167 -26.39 28.80 26.10
CA CYS A 167 -27.11 28.88 27.37
C CYS A 167 -26.34 29.70 28.40
N GLN A 168 -25.05 29.41 28.59
CA GLN A 168 -24.18 30.16 29.53
C GLN A 168 -24.08 31.64 29.17
N THR A 169 -24.01 31.97 27.87
CA THR A 169 -23.94 33.37 27.42
C THR A 169 -25.25 34.10 27.69
N LEU A 170 -26.39 33.46 27.44
CA LEU A 170 -27.71 34.03 27.68
C LEU A 170 -28.01 34.18 29.18
N GLU A 171 -27.66 33.18 29.99
CA GLU A 171 -27.81 33.20 31.45
C GLU A 171 -26.91 34.26 32.11
N ALA A 172 -25.65 34.37 31.68
CA ALA A 172 -24.76 35.44 32.17
C ALA A 172 -25.28 36.84 31.82
N LYS A 173 -25.90 36.98 30.64
CA LYS A 173 -26.55 38.23 30.25
C LYS A 173 -27.79 38.55 31.10
N SER A 174 -28.62 37.55 31.41
CA SER A 174 -29.82 37.78 32.24
C SER A 174 -29.47 38.15 33.68
N GLN A 175 -28.39 37.60 34.25
CA GLN A 175 -27.88 37.98 35.57
C GLN A 175 -27.31 39.41 35.60
N ASN A 176 -26.64 39.84 34.53
CA ASN A 176 -26.11 41.20 34.39
C ASN A 176 -27.21 42.28 34.21
N ASN A 177 -28.48 41.90 34.05
CA ASN A 177 -29.60 42.85 34.00
C ASN A 177 -29.72 43.73 35.25
N MET A 178 -29.16 43.30 36.39
CA MET A 178 -29.08 44.12 37.61
C MET A 178 -28.27 45.43 37.39
N THR A 179 -27.48 45.52 36.32
CA THR A 179 -26.68 46.71 35.95
C THR A 179 -27.21 47.50 34.75
N GLY A 180 -28.40 47.17 34.22
CA GLY A 180 -29.07 47.93 33.15
C GLY A 180 -28.63 47.61 31.71
N GLY A 181 -28.01 46.44 31.49
CA GLY A 181 -27.60 45.94 30.17
C GLY A 181 -28.73 45.30 29.35
N GLU A 182 -28.48 45.05 28.06
CA GLU A 182 -29.41 44.32 27.19
C GLU A 182 -29.51 42.83 27.59
N THR A 183 -30.72 42.36 27.88
CA THR A 183 -31.06 41.01 28.35
C THR A 183 -30.99 39.92 27.27
N TRP A 184 -30.95 40.33 25.99
CA TRP A 184 -31.11 39.49 24.81
C TRP A 184 -29.87 39.53 23.90
N VAL A 185 -29.77 38.56 22.99
CA VAL A 185 -28.67 38.46 22.01
C VAL A 185 -29.21 38.13 20.62
N VAL A 186 -28.65 38.73 19.58
CA VAL A 186 -28.98 38.40 18.19
C VAL A 186 -28.43 37.00 17.83
N ALA A 187 -29.28 36.12 17.33
CA ALA A 187 -28.90 34.74 17.00
C ALA A 187 -27.76 34.64 15.97
N SER A 188 -27.75 35.51 14.95
CA SER A 188 -26.67 35.55 13.96
C SER A 188 -25.34 35.98 14.55
N HIS A 189 -25.34 36.83 15.59
CA HIS A 189 -24.12 37.24 16.28
C HIS A 189 -23.53 36.08 17.09
N LEU A 190 -24.37 35.31 17.80
CA LEU A 190 -23.93 34.09 18.49
C LEU A 190 -23.34 33.07 17.52
N ARG A 191 -23.99 32.88 16.37
CA ARG A 191 -23.50 32.01 15.31
C ARG A 191 -22.10 32.41 14.85
N ASP A 192 -21.92 33.69 14.55
CA ASP A 192 -20.68 34.19 13.95
C ASP A 192 -19.53 34.25 14.97
N HIS A 193 -19.85 34.41 16.27
CA HIS A 193 -18.88 34.37 17.35
C HIS A 193 -18.45 32.94 17.72
N LEU A 194 -19.39 31.99 17.76
CA LEU A 194 -19.14 30.64 18.27
C LEU A 194 -18.67 29.64 17.21
N LEU A 195 -19.02 29.84 15.94
CA LEU A 195 -18.63 28.93 14.85
C LEU A 195 -17.33 29.33 14.18
N THR A 196 -16.52 28.33 13.86
CA THR A 196 -15.36 28.47 12.97
C THR A 196 -15.79 28.71 11.52
N LEU A 197 -14.90 29.27 10.70
CA LEU A 197 -15.18 29.55 9.27
C LEU A 197 -15.65 28.30 8.49
N ASN A 198 -15.08 27.14 8.79
CA ASN A 198 -15.47 25.87 8.15
C ASN A 198 -16.86 25.40 8.59
N GLU A 199 -17.23 25.60 9.85
CA GLU A 199 -18.56 25.22 10.36
C GLU A 199 -19.66 26.15 9.82
N ARG A 200 -19.34 27.44 9.61
CA ARG A 200 -20.26 28.41 8.99
C ARG A 200 -20.62 28.02 7.56
N LYS A 201 -19.65 27.51 6.79
CA LYS A 201 -19.88 27.07 5.40
C LYS A 201 -20.85 25.88 5.31
N ASN A 202 -20.81 24.97 6.28
CA ASN A 202 -21.56 23.71 6.23
C ASN A 202 -22.87 23.71 7.01
N GLY A 203 -23.22 24.75 7.77
CA GLY A 203 -24.56 25.07 8.34
C GLY A 203 -25.24 24.04 9.27
N THR A 204 -24.86 22.77 9.19
CA THR A 204 -25.52 21.60 9.78
C THR A 204 -25.37 21.56 11.29
N VAL A 205 -24.21 21.98 11.80
CA VAL A 205 -23.96 22.11 13.24
C VAL A 205 -24.86 23.18 13.83
N TRP A 206 -24.90 24.38 13.23
CA TRP A 206 -25.72 25.48 13.71
C TRP A 206 -27.22 25.18 13.64
N TYR A 207 -27.66 24.57 12.54
CA TYR A 207 -29.05 24.11 12.41
C TYR A 207 -29.45 23.17 13.55
N LYS A 208 -28.53 22.30 13.99
CA LYS A 208 -28.78 21.42 15.12
C LYS A 208 -28.88 22.18 16.45
N VAL A 209 -28.06 23.21 16.65
CA VAL A 209 -28.14 24.12 17.81
C VAL A 209 -29.47 24.85 17.82
N GLU A 210 -29.90 25.44 16.70
CA GLU A 210 -31.21 26.10 16.58
C GLU A 210 -32.36 25.14 16.91
N GLN A 211 -32.29 23.88 16.47
CA GLN A 211 -33.26 22.85 16.85
C GLN A 211 -33.27 22.57 18.35
N MET A 212 -32.11 22.58 19.02
CA MET A 212 -32.02 22.41 20.47
C MET A 212 -32.61 23.60 21.21
N VAL A 213 -32.27 24.83 20.79
CA VAL A 213 -32.80 26.07 21.39
C VAL A 213 -34.32 26.18 21.20
N ARG A 214 -34.86 25.80 20.03
CA ARG A 214 -36.33 25.75 19.81
C ARG A 214 -37.07 24.76 20.70
N ARG A 215 -36.39 23.74 21.21
CA ARG A 215 -36.97 22.72 22.10
C ARG A 215 -36.79 23.07 23.57
N ASP A 216 -35.92 24.02 23.89
CA ASP A 216 -35.67 24.46 25.24
C ASP A 216 -36.67 25.54 25.62
N SER A 217 -37.53 25.25 26.60
CA SER A 217 -38.54 26.19 27.07
C SER A 217 -37.94 27.38 27.82
N ARG A 218 -36.67 27.34 28.24
CA ARG A 218 -36.00 28.42 28.98
C ARG A 218 -35.52 29.57 28.10
N ILE A 219 -35.55 29.39 26.78
CA ILE A 219 -35.02 30.38 25.83
C ILE A 219 -36.15 30.89 24.94
N ASP A 220 -36.47 32.17 25.06
CA ASP A 220 -37.43 32.83 24.20
C ASP A 220 -36.80 33.26 22.88
N GLN A 221 -37.54 33.07 21.80
CA GLN A 221 -37.14 33.47 20.44
C GLN A 221 -38.20 34.38 19.84
N TYR A 222 -37.83 35.62 19.57
CA TYR A 222 -38.75 36.58 18.97
C TYR A 222 -38.02 37.55 18.04
N PRO A 223 -38.72 38.12 17.03
CA PRO A 223 -38.16 39.16 16.18
C PRO A 223 -38.12 40.49 16.94
N LYS A 224 -36.99 41.21 16.84
CA LYS A 224 -36.80 42.55 17.41
C LYS A 224 -36.12 43.47 16.40
N LEU A 225 -36.51 44.74 16.39
CA LEU A 225 -35.85 45.76 15.56
C LEU A 225 -34.50 46.13 16.18
N VAL A 226 -33.41 45.77 15.50
CA VAL A 226 -32.04 46.09 15.90
C VAL A 226 -31.43 46.95 14.80
N LYS A 227 -31.18 48.23 15.08
CA LYS A 227 -30.65 49.22 14.12
C LYS A 227 -31.50 49.34 12.83
N GLY A 228 -32.82 49.26 12.97
CA GLY A 228 -33.77 49.38 11.84
C GLY A 228 -34.04 48.08 11.07
N GLU A 229 -33.35 46.99 11.38
CA GLU A 229 -33.59 45.68 10.77
C GLU A 229 -34.30 44.74 11.75
N SER A 230 -35.29 43.98 11.27
CA SER A 230 -35.92 42.92 12.06
C SER A 230 -34.98 41.72 12.16
N LYS A 231 -34.50 41.41 13.37
CA LYS A 231 -33.59 40.29 13.64
C LYS A 231 -34.17 39.39 14.71
N VAL A 232 -33.95 38.08 14.58
CA VAL A 232 -34.32 37.11 15.60
C VAL A 232 -33.35 37.23 16.77
N VAL A 233 -33.90 37.51 17.95
CA VAL A 233 -33.17 37.59 19.20
C VAL A 233 -33.54 36.43 20.11
N TRP A 234 -32.57 36.00 20.91
CA TRP A 234 -32.71 34.98 21.93
C TRP A 234 -32.55 35.61 23.30
N GLU A 235 -33.42 35.24 24.22
CA GLU A 235 -33.46 35.75 25.60
C GLU A 235 -33.64 34.60 26.58
N TRP A 236 -32.98 34.68 27.73
CA TRP A 236 -33.15 33.71 28.80
C TRP A 236 -34.36 34.08 29.67
N GLN A 237 -35.28 33.14 29.86
CA GLN A 237 -36.38 33.29 30.81
C GLN A 237 -35.86 33.15 32.24
N VAL A 238 -36.15 34.16 33.07
CA VAL A 238 -35.82 34.18 34.50
C VAL A 238 -36.98 33.65 35.31
#